data_AF-A0A2D7MAH5-F1
#
_entry.id   AF-A0A2D7MAH5-F1
#
_cell.length_a   1.000
_cell.length_b   1.000
_cell.length_c   1.000
_cell.angle_alpha   90.00
_cell.angle_beta   90.00
_cell.angle_gamma   90.00
#
_symmetry.space_group_name_H-M   'P 1'
#
loop_
_entity.id
_entity.type
_entity.pdbx_description
1 polymer ?
#
loop_
_entity_poly.entity_id
_entity_poly.type
_entity_poly.pdbx_seq_one_letter_code
_entity_poly.pdbx_strand_id
1 'polypeptide(L)'
;MKKIKTLLIITLIFDLLQFIPLILIKINDDFKSEMIGDFNIEGLASSQPALEVLDIMFSVIGFISLGIVLSVIYTMRLKHTEALKAACFILFILHLFWTLPDFITLISGGSTHPPIPVMIISLIPVLSLLYASKYGQTNT
;
A
#
# COMPACT_ATOMS: atom_id res chain seq x y z
N MET A 1 -4.45 -25.60 -5.42
CA MET A 1 -4.99 -24.45 -4.66
C MET A 1 -3.86 -23.81 -3.86
N LYS A 2 -3.73 -22.48 -3.82
CA LYS A 2 -2.66 -21.80 -3.05
C LYS A 2 -3.06 -21.70 -1.56
N LYS A 3 -2.11 -21.91 -0.64
CA LYS A 3 -2.33 -21.79 0.80
C LYS A 3 -2.53 -20.32 1.18
N ILE A 4 -3.48 -20.02 2.09
CA ILE A 4 -3.75 -18.64 2.55
C ILE A 4 -2.47 -17.97 3.04
N LYS A 5 -1.66 -18.67 3.84
CA LYS A 5 -0.40 -18.11 4.37
C LYS A 5 0.60 -17.72 3.29
N THR A 6 0.68 -18.49 2.20
CA THR A 6 1.56 -18.14 1.07
C THR A 6 1.11 -16.83 0.43
N LEU A 7 -0.20 -16.62 0.28
CA LEU A 7 -0.75 -15.37 -0.27
C LEU A 7 -0.52 -14.20 0.68
N LEU A 8 -0.66 -14.40 1.99
CA LEU A 8 -0.34 -13.37 2.99
C LEU A 8 1.15 -13.02 3.01
N ILE A 9 2.06 -13.97 2.80
CA ILE A 9 3.49 -13.69 2.66
C ILE A 9 3.77 -12.88 1.41
N ILE A 10 3.14 -13.22 0.28
CA ILE A 10 3.25 -12.44 -0.96
C ILE A 10 2.78 -11.00 -0.71
N THR A 11 1.59 -10.83 -0.13
CA THR A 11 1.07 -9.52 0.28
C THR A 11 2.08 -8.76 1.13
N LEU A 12 2.60 -9.38 2.21
CA LEU A 12 3.57 -8.75 3.10
C LEU A 12 4.84 -8.27 2.38
N ILE A 13 5.37 -9.07 1.44
CA ILE A 13 6.55 -8.66 0.65
C ILE A 13 6.24 -7.38 -0.13
N PHE A 14 5.10 -7.32 -0.80
CA PHE A 14 4.70 -6.14 -1.57
C PHE A 14 4.40 -4.93 -0.67
N ASP A 15 3.78 -5.14 0.49
CA ASP A 15 3.53 -4.06 1.44
C ASP A 15 4.84 -3.44 1.93
N LEU A 16 5.83 -4.28 2.26
CA LEU A 16 7.15 -3.83 2.68
C LEU A 16 7.89 -3.08 1.55
N LEU A 17 7.78 -3.55 0.30
CA LEU A 17 8.36 -2.86 -0.85
C LEU A 17 7.72 -1.49 -1.07
N GLN A 18 6.39 -1.39 -0.96
CA GLN A 18 5.66 -0.12 -1.07
C GLN A 18 5.93 0.83 0.10
N PHE A 19 6.40 0.31 1.23
CA PHE A 19 6.74 1.11 2.40
C PHE A 19 8.12 1.78 2.29
N ILE A 20 9.01 1.30 1.41
CA ILE A 20 10.37 1.82 1.26
C ILE A 20 10.40 3.33 0.96
N PRO A 21 9.64 3.87 -0.01
CA PRO A 21 9.63 5.31 -0.29
C PRO A 21 9.28 6.16 0.95
N LEU A 22 8.34 5.71 1.80
CA LEU A 22 7.96 6.42 3.03
C LEU A 22 9.10 6.50 4.06
N ILE A 23 9.97 5.48 4.08
CA ILE A 23 11.18 5.50 4.91
C ILE A 23 12.22 6.43 4.27
N LEU A 24 12.44 6.32 2.95
CA LEU A 24 13.43 7.12 2.22
C LEU A 24 13.18 8.63 2.34
N ILE A 25 11.91 9.07 2.26
CA ILE A 25 11.52 10.49 2.46
C ILE A 25 12.00 11.05 3.80
N LYS A 26 12.09 10.20 4.85
CA LYS A 26 12.49 10.65 6.19
C LYS A 26 13.99 10.66 6.43
N ILE A 27 14.76 9.90 5.66
CA ILE A 27 16.19 9.68 5.91
C ILE A 27 17.08 10.26 4.81
N ASN A 28 16.50 10.67 3.67
CA ASN A 28 17.22 11.17 2.52
C ASN A 28 16.51 12.43 1.97
N ASP A 29 17.13 13.58 2.18
CA ASP A 29 16.62 14.88 1.76
C ASP A 29 16.59 15.03 0.22
N ASP A 30 17.55 14.45 -0.50
CA ASP A 30 17.59 14.47 -1.96
C ASP A 30 16.39 13.69 -2.54
N PHE A 31 16.11 12.50 -2.00
CA PHE A 31 14.96 11.68 -2.39
C PHE A 31 13.64 12.41 -2.11
N LYS A 32 13.54 13.06 -0.94
CA LYS A 32 12.37 13.88 -0.59
C LYS A 32 12.20 15.05 -1.57
N SER A 33 13.28 15.75 -1.93
CA SER A 33 13.23 16.87 -2.86
C SER A 33 12.83 16.44 -4.27
N GLU A 34 13.34 15.30 -4.75
CA GLU A 34 12.98 14.74 -6.06
C GLU A 34 11.49 14.40 -6.10
N MET A 35 10.99 13.71 -5.07
CA MET A 35 9.57 13.37 -4.97
C MET A 35 8.65 14.60 -4.83
N ILE A 36 9.08 15.66 -4.14
CA ILE A 36 8.35 16.94 -4.12
C ILE A 36 8.30 17.55 -5.53
N GLY A 37 9.40 17.46 -6.29
CA GLY A 37 9.46 17.87 -7.69
C GLY A 37 8.46 17.11 -8.55
N ASP A 38 8.33 15.80 -8.35
CA ASP A 38 7.42 14.93 -9.10
C ASP A 38 5.93 15.25 -8.89
N PHE A 39 5.56 15.90 -7.77
CA PHE A 39 4.19 16.36 -7.60
C PHE A 39 3.79 17.44 -8.61
N ASN A 40 4.76 18.17 -9.17
CA ASN A 40 4.54 19.21 -10.17
C ASN A 40 3.48 20.25 -9.73
N ILE A 41 3.48 20.61 -8.45
CA ILE A 41 2.59 21.62 -7.86
C ILE A 41 3.34 22.95 -7.78
N GLU A 42 2.84 23.95 -8.50
CA GLU A 42 3.43 25.29 -8.53
C GLU A 42 3.50 25.90 -7.12
N GLY A 43 4.68 26.42 -6.74
CA GLY A 43 4.91 27.07 -5.45
C GLY A 43 5.07 26.13 -4.26
N LEU A 44 4.90 24.81 -4.41
CA LEU A 44 5.03 23.85 -3.30
C LEU A 44 6.43 23.88 -2.69
N ALA A 45 7.47 23.72 -3.51
CA ALA A 45 8.86 23.66 -3.05
C ALA A 45 9.34 24.96 -2.39
N SER A 46 8.68 26.09 -2.66
CA SER A 46 9.00 27.41 -2.09
C SER A 46 8.16 27.77 -0.86
N SER A 47 7.20 26.93 -0.46
CA SER A 47 6.26 27.24 0.63
C SER A 47 6.53 26.38 1.85
N GLN A 48 7.23 26.96 2.84
CA GLN A 48 7.54 26.28 4.10
C GLN A 48 6.29 25.71 4.80
N PRO A 49 5.16 26.44 4.92
CA PRO A 49 3.95 25.86 5.51
C PRO A 49 3.38 24.67 4.71
N ALA A 50 3.48 24.69 3.38
CA ALA A 50 3.02 23.58 2.55
C ALA A 50 3.89 22.33 2.74
N LEU A 51 5.20 22.51 2.88
CA LEU A 51 6.14 21.42 3.19
C LEU A 51 5.88 20.80 4.57
N GLU A 52 5.55 21.61 5.57
CA GLU A 52 5.18 21.11 6.90
C GLU A 52 3.89 20.27 6.88
N VAL A 53 2.87 20.71 6.11
CA VAL A 53 1.65 19.92 5.90
C VAL A 53 1.97 18.60 5.21
N LEU A 54 2.84 18.64 4.20
CA LEU A 54 3.25 17.46 3.46
C LEU A 54 3.98 16.43 4.35
N ASP A 55 4.83 16.90 5.28
CA ASP A 55 5.52 16.05 6.26
C ASP A 55 4.58 15.38 7.25
N ILE A 56 3.54 16.11 7.69
CA ILE A 56 2.47 15.55 8.50
C ILE A 56 1.74 14.47 7.70
N MET A 57 1.40 14.75 6.44
CA MET A 57 0.72 13.80 5.57
C MET A 57 1.52 12.51 5.38
N PHE A 58 2.82 12.59 5.06
CA PHE A 58 3.67 11.40 4.95
C PHE A 58 3.77 10.63 6.26
N SER A 59 3.79 11.32 7.40
CA SER A 59 3.79 10.65 8.70
C SER A 59 2.48 9.89 8.96
N VAL A 60 1.32 10.47 8.65
CA VAL A 60 0.01 9.81 8.77
C VAL A 60 -0.06 8.59 7.85
N ILE A 61 0.31 8.75 6.58
CA ILE A 61 0.37 7.67 5.59
C ILE A 61 1.30 6.56 6.09
N GLY A 62 2.47 6.92 6.63
CA GLY A 62 3.42 5.98 7.22
C GLY A 62 2.83 5.14 8.35
N PHE A 63 2.10 5.74 9.28
CA PHE A 63 1.45 5.00 10.37
C PHE A 63 0.29 4.12 9.89
N ILE A 64 -0.48 4.57 8.89
CA ILE A 64 -1.54 3.76 8.28
C ILE A 64 -0.93 2.51 7.63
N SER A 65 0.11 2.67 6.80
CA SER A 65 0.78 1.55 6.15
C SER A 65 1.43 0.59 7.15
N LEU A 66 2.03 1.11 8.24
CA LEU A 66 2.53 0.26 9.33
C LEU A 66 1.40 -0.57 9.97
N GLY A 67 0.24 0.04 10.20
CA GLY A 67 -0.95 -0.65 10.70
C GLY A 67 -1.42 -1.78 9.78
N ILE A 68 -1.38 -1.56 8.46
CA ILE A 68 -1.69 -2.58 7.45
C ILE A 68 -0.70 -3.75 7.52
N VAL A 69 0.61 -3.46 7.51
CA VAL A 69 1.68 -4.47 7.62
C VAL A 69 1.50 -5.33 8.88
N LEU A 70 1.30 -4.70 10.04
CA LEU A 70 1.06 -5.41 11.30
C LEU A 70 -0.22 -6.24 11.27
N SER A 71 -1.26 -5.78 10.58
CA SER A 71 -2.51 -6.52 10.41
C SER A 71 -2.32 -7.77 9.54
N VAL A 72 -1.52 -7.70 8.47
CA VAL A 72 -1.12 -8.87 7.67
C VAL A 72 -0.33 -9.87 8.51
N ILE A 73 0.65 -9.39 9.29
CA ILE A 73 1.45 -10.22 10.21
C ILE A 73 0.56 -10.93 11.22
N TYR A 74 -0.35 -10.21 11.87
CA TYR A 74 -1.26 -10.77 12.84
C TYR A 74 -2.19 -11.81 12.21
N THR A 75 -2.71 -11.52 11.01
CA THR A 75 -3.60 -12.44 10.28
C THR A 75 -2.95 -13.81 10.06
N MET A 76 -1.64 -13.88 9.80
CA MET A 76 -0.92 -15.16 9.64
C MET A 76 -0.92 -16.05 10.90
N ARG A 77 -1.21 -15.48 12.08
CA ARG A 77 -1.30 -16.22 13.35
C ARG A 77 -2.66 -16.91 13.56
N LEU A 78 -3.69 -16.52 12.80
CA LEU A 78 -5.01 -17.13 12.89
C LEU A 78 -4.94 -18.60 12.44
N LYS A 79 -5.65 -19.46 13.17
CA LYS A 79 -5.65 -20.92 12.93
C LYS A 79 -6.89 -21.40 12.18
N HIS A 80 -8.02 -20.72 12.36
CA HIS A 80 -9.29 -21.11 11.76
C HIS A 80 -9.43 -20.54 10.34
N THR A 81 -9.77 -21.40 9.38
CA THR A 81 -9.91 -21.02 7.96
C THR A 81 -10.91 -19.90 7.75
N GLU A 82 -12.08 -19.96 8.40
CA GLU A 82 -13.11 -18.92 8.26
C GLU A 82 -12.63 -17.57 8.79
N ALA A 83 -11.93 -17.55 9.93
CA ALA A 83 -11.34 -16.33 10.48
C ALA A 83 -10.25 -15.75 9.55
N LEU A 84 -9.40 -16.62 8.98
CA LEU A 84 -8.40 -16.22 7.99
C LEU A 84 -9.02 -15.61 6.74
N LYS A 85 -10.07 -16.23 6.20
CA LYS A 85 -10.78 -15.74 5.01
C LYS A 85 -11.43 -14.39 5.27
N ALA A 86 -12.09 -14.23 6.42
CA ALA A 86 -12.69 -12.96 6.82
C ALA A 86 -11.64 -11.85 6.98
N ALA A 87 -10.52 -12.13 7.65
CA ALA A 87 -9.42 -11.20 7.78
C ALA A 87 -8.80 -10.83 6.42
N CYS A 88 -8.61 -11.80 5.53
CA CYS A 88 -8.15 -11.54 4.15
C CYS A 88 -9.12 -10.67 3.37
N PHE A 89 -10.43 -10.82 3.58
CA PHE A 89 -11.43 -9.97 2.92
C PHE A 89 -11.38 -8.53 3.41
N ILE A 90 -11.23 -8.32 4.72
CA ILE A 90 -11.05 -6.97 5.30
C ILE A 90 -9.77 -6.33 4.76
N LEU A 91 -8.65 -7.06 4.78
CA LEU A 91 -7.39 -6.59 4.23
C LEU A 91 -7.51 -6.29 2.72
N PHE A 92 -8.24 -7.10 1.95
CA PHE A 92 -8.52 -6.84 0.54
C PHE A 92 -9.20 -5.48 0.36
N ILE A 93 -10.22 -5.16 1.15
CA ILE A 93 -10.91 -3.87 1.08
C ILE A 93 -9.91 -2.73 1.32
N LEU A 94 -9.10 -2.83 2.37
CA LEU A 94 -8.09 -1.79 2.68
C LEU A 94 -7.11 -1.59 1.52
N HIS A 95 -6.57 -2.66 0.94
CA HIS A 95 -5.62 -2.56 -0.17
C HIS A 95 -6.28 -2.07 -1.46
N LEU A 96 -7.54 -2.46 -1.71
CA LEU A 96 -8.29 -1.97 -2.86
C LEU A 96 -8.43 -0.45 -2.79
N PHE A 97 -8.91 0.08 -1.66
CA PHE A 97 -9.11 1.53 -1.50
C PHE A 97 -7.81 2.32 -1.37
N TRP A 98 -6.72 1.69 -0.94
CA TRP A 98 -5.39 2.27 -1.01
C TRP A 98 -4.90 2.44 -2.46
N THR A 99 -5.16 1.43 -3.29
CA THR A 99 -4.66 1.37 -4.67
C THR A 99 -5.55 2.15 -5.65
N LEU A 100 -6.84 2.25 -5.34
CA LEU A 100 -7.85 2.81 -6.25
C LEU A 100 -7.59 4.26 -6.69
N PRO A 101 -7.11 5.19 -5.84
CA PRO A 101 -6.87 6.58 -6.25
C PRO A 101 -5.95 6.70 -7.47
N ASP A 102 -4.88 5.92 -7.55
CA ASP A 102 -3.94 5.95 -8.68
C ASP A 102 -4.65 5.60 -10.00
N PHE A 103 -5.49 4.56 -9.97
CA PHE A 103 -6.26 4.13 -11.13
C PHE A 103 -7.36 5.12 -11.49
N ILE A 104 -8.01 5.74 -10.50
CA ILE A 104 -8.99 6.82 -10.74
C ILE A 104 -8.30 7.99 -11.44
N THR A 105 -7.15 8.44 -10.95
CA THR A 105 -6.39 9.54 -11.57
C THR A 105 -6.04 9.21 -13.01
N LEU A 106 -5.54 8.00 -13.29
CA LEU A 106 -5.21 7.54 -14.64
C LEU A 106 -6.42 7.56 -15.58
N ILE A 107 -7.56 6.97 -15.19
CA ILE A 107 -8.76 6.91 -16.06
C ILE A 107 -9.44 8.27 -16.22
N SER A 108 -9.25 9.19 -15.26
CA SER A 108 -9.69 10.58 -15.36
C SER A 108 -8.78 11.45 -16.23
N GLY A 109 -7.70 10.90 -16.78
CA GLY A 109 -6.75 11.63 -17.64
C GLY A 109 -5.78 12.53 -16.86
N GLY A 110 -5.68 12.36 -15.54
CA GLY A 110 -4.68 13.06 -14.72
C GLY A 110 -3.29 12.48 -14.94
N SER A 111 -2.26 13.32 -14.77
CA SER A 111 -0.84 12.91 -14.86
C SER A 111 -0.20 12.62 -13.50
N THR A 112 -0.90 12.90 -12.40
CA THR A 112 -0.39 12.74 -11.03
C THR A 112 -0.65 11.32 -10.50
N HIS A 113 -0.10 10.33 -11.20
CA HIS A 113 -0.14 8.93 -10.78
C HIS A 113 1.24 8.28 -10.93
N PRO A 114 1.56 7.21 -10.18
CA PRO A 114 2.82 6.49 -10.35
C PRO A 114 2.98 5.91 -11.76
N PRO A 115 4.19 5.49 -12.18
CA PRO A 115 4.37 4.79 -13.44
C PRO A 115 3.46 3.56 -13.55
N ILE A 116 2.82 3.36 -14.71
CA ILE A 116 1.85 2.28 -14.94
C ILE A 116 2.35 0.89 -14.48
N PRO A 117 3.62 0.49 -14.73
CA PRO A 117 4.13 -0.79 -14.23
C PRO A 117 4.06 -0.92 -12.70
N VAL A 118 4.32 0.16 -11.96
CA VAL A 118 4.23 0.20 -10.49
C VAL A 118 2.78 0.05 -10.04
N MET A 119 1.85 0.71 -10.72
CA MET A 119 0.41 0.57 -10.45
C MET A 119 -0.10 -0.85 -10.71
N ILE A 120 0.38 -1.52 -11.76
CA ILE A 120 0.01 -2.93 -12.02
C ILE A 120 0.54 -3.83 -10.89
N ILE A 121 1.75 -3.55 -10.40
CA ILE A 121 2.35 -4.29 -9.28
C ILE A 121 1.54 -4.11 -7.99
N SER A 122 0.98 -2.92 -7.72
CA SER A 122 0.16 -2.69 -6.52
C SER A 122 -1.15 -3.48 -6.48
N LEU A 123 -1.61 -4.01 -7.63
CA LEU A 123 -2.75 -4.94 -7.68
C LEU A 123 -2.43 -6.34 -7.14
N ILE A 124 -1.16 -6.72 -7.00
CA ILE A 124 -0.78 -8.07 -6.56
C ILE A 124 -1.30 -8.37 -5.14
N PRO A 125 -1.09 -7.51 -4.12
CA PRO A 125 -1.74 -7.62 -2.82
C PRO A 125 -3.27 -7.74 -2.91
N VAL A 126 -3.91 -6.87 -3.70
CA VAL A 126 -5.38 -6.80 -3.84
C VAL A 126 -5.93 -8.14 -4.34
N LEU A 127 -5.37 -8.65 -5.44
CA LEU A 127 -5.80 -9.91 -6.04
C LEU A 127 -5.47 -11.11 -5.16
N SER A 128 -4.31 -11.10 -4.49
CA SER A 128 -3.89 -12.17 -3.58
C SER A 128 -4.84 -12.29 -2.38
N LEU A 129 -5.24 -11.17 -1.78
CA LEU A 129 -6.16 -11.12 -0.64
C LEU A 129 -7.59 -11.48 -1.04
N LEU A 130 -8.06 -11.01 -2.19
CA LEU A 130 -9.37 -11.39 -2.73
C LEU A 130 -9.43 -12.89 -3.02
N TYR A 131 -8.39 -13.45 -3.65
CA TYR A 131 -8.32 -14.87 -3.90
C TYR A 131 -8.26 -15.68 -2.59
N ALA A 132 -7.45 -15.24 -1.62
CA ALA A 132 -7.33 -15.89 -0.32
C ALA A 132 -8.67 -15.92 0.43
N SER A 133 -9.44 -14.83 0.41
CA SER A 133 -10.75 -14.76 1.08
C SER A 133 -11.79 -15.70 0.46
N LYS A 134 -11.81 -15.86 -0.87
CA LYS A 134 -12.80 -16.71 -1.56
C LYS A 134 -12.40 -18.18 -1.59
N TYR A 135 -11.16 -18.48 -1.98
CA TYR A 135 -10.73 -19.82 -2.37
C TYR A 135 -9.60 -20.37 -1.51
N GLY A 136 -9.08 -19.57 -0.58
CA GLY A 136 -7.97 -19.99 0.28
C GLY A 136 -8.35 -21.18 1.16
N GLN A 137 -7.38 -22.07 1.36
CA GLN A 137 -7.48 -23.17 2.31
C GLN A 137 -6.29 -23.14 3.28
N THR A 138 -6.51 -23.63 4.49
CA THR A 138 -5.45 -24.01 5.43
C THR A 138 -5.15 -25.49 5.21
N ASN A 139 -3.90 -25.91 5.38
CA ASN A 139 -3.63 -27.33 5.56
C ASN A 139 -4.13 -27.68 6.96
N THR A 140 -5.26 -28.39 7.05
CA THR A 140 -5.49 -29.33 8.16
C THR A 140 -4.47 -30.44 8.07
#